data_AF-A0A4P7BC19-F1
#
_entry.id   AF-A0A4P7BC19-F1
#
_cell.length_a   1.000
_cell.length_b   1.000
_cell.length_c   1.000
_cell.angle_alpha   90.00
_cell.angle_beta   90.00
_cell.angle_gamma   90.00
#
_symmetry.space_group_name_H-M   'P 1'
#
loop_
_entity.id
_entity.type
_entity.pdbx_description
1 polymer ?
#
loop_
_entity_poly.entity_id
_entity_poly.type
_entity_poly.pdbx_seq_one_letter_code
_entity_poly.pdbx_strand_id
1 'polypeptide(L)'
;MTKAEHALPAEQSGDAVCRAEGFATPEQDKKPQCARFLPKRVLPIIFVPGIMGSNLRMSAERQALLKRKNNIAWRPDNLGATDAYGASNEKPRDRQLALDPLCTTVDIYNPKGPPDISGDVRHDNVKLDSDFPSPFLVDDPPTMKERRTATQKARSRGWGEVYFKSYGELLQRMESRLNNTFADGQLRREWRDVVDADTTAWRPVPELPQAPLTEKELKEVATGCWFPVYAFGYNWLQSNGDSARAIAERINRVIKQLTKSGYECNQVIVVTHSMGGLVGRALVHPGIGKLQDSVAGMVHGVMPAIGAPAAYKRIRAGFEDPGLVSSPQGSIGAKVAGNHGDEVTAVLANSRGGLELLPSEAYGNGWLRVQHMGVELDSWPKQGDPYSEIYKTQGKWYSLLRPEWINPGGLDPREGGGTLKRTFDYLDLARGFHRKISSTFHATSYAHYGADAGRQSFGEVVWEISEYCADTTGWRDWPIVHDTKQGKLEVARWEKDKPNTPFSKRFNFGRPASIYATLLPPDAPGDQTVPAKSADYQLLSGKFKGVFRQTGYEHQSSCKDRHVIASTLYCIVRIAQQAKWVCVKEDKHEFDSIS
;
A
#
# COMPACT_ATOMS: atom_id res chain seq x y z
N MET A 1 43.59 17.41 -28.40
CA MET A 1 43.15 16.00 -28.29
C MET A 1 41.72 16.02 -27.76
N THR A 2 40.77 15.49 -28.53
CA THR A 2 39.40 15.30 -28.06
C THR A 2 39.44 14.36 -26.86
N LYS A 3 38.98 14.81 -25.68
CA LYS A 3 38.88 14.03 -24.43
C LYS A 3 37.81 12.91 -24.50
N ALA A 4 37.44 12.45 -25.70
CA ALA A 4 36.38 11.48 -25.89
C ALA A 4 36.92 10.08 -25.61
N GLU A 5 36.63 9.57 -24.41
CA GLU A 5 36.90 8.18 -24.02
C GLU A 5 36.15 7.19 -24.93
N HIS A 6 36.75 6.03 -25.18
CA HIS A 6 36.06 4.87 -25.72
C HIS A 6 35.59 4.00 -24.55
N ALA A 7 34.28 3.92 -24.33
CA ALA A 7 33.73 3.06 -23.30
C ALA A 7 33.86 1.59 -23.69
N LEU A 8 34.51 0.78 -22.85
CA LEU A 8 34.60 -0.66 -23.06
C LEU A 8 33.32 -1.35 -22.57
N PRO A 9 32.81 -2.36 -23.30
CA PRO A 9 31.73 -3.19 -22.80
C PRO A 9 32.21 -3.94 -21.54
N ALA A 10 31.56 -3.66 -20.41
CA ALA A 10 31.78 -4.34 -19.15
C ALA A 10 30.73 -5.43 -18.98
N GLU A 11 31.18 -6.68 -18.86
CA GLU A 11 30.36 -7.85 -18.54
C GLU A 11 30.64 -8.28 -17.10
N GLN A 12 29.59 -8.57 -16.33
CA GLN A 12 29.73 -9.18 -15.02
C GLN A 12 29.35 -10.65 -15.13
N SER A 13 30.35 -11.54 -14.96
CA SER A 13 30.13 -12.98 -15.04
C SER A 13 29.42 -13.49 -13.78
N GLY A 14 28.84 -14.70 -13.87
CA GLY A 14 28.15 -15.36 -12.75
C GLY A 14 29.04 -15.67 -11.53
N ASP A 15 30.37 -15.50 -11.65
CA ASP A 15 31.37 -15.80 -10.63
C ASP A 15 31.97 -14.53 -10.00
N ALA A 16 31.25 -13.41 -10.00
CA ALA A 16 31.70 -12.11 -9.47
C ALA A 16 32.87 -11.46 -10.25
N VAL A 17 33.25 -12.00 -11.42
CA VAL A 17 34.32 -11.43 -12.25
C VAL A 17 33.72 -10.37 -13.17
N CYS A 18 34.12 -9.13 -12.94
CA CYS A 18 33.92 -8.00 -13.85
C CYS A 18 34.96 -8.08 -14.97
N ARG A 19 34.52 -8.33 -16.21
CA ARG A 19 35.36 -8.42 -17.40
C ARG A 19 35.07 -7.24 -18.32
N ALA A 20 36.11 -6.58 -18.79
CA ALA A 20 36.03 -5.69 -19.94
C ALA A 20 37.16 -6.05 -20.89
N GLU A 21 36.89 -6.04 -22.18
CA GLU A 21 37.89 -6.32 -23.22
C GLU A 21 38.18 -5.06 -24.01
N GLY A 22 39.45 -4.81 -24.29
CA GLY A 22 39.92 -3.65 -25.03
C GLY A 22 41.19 -3.98 -25.82
N PHE A 23 41.60 -3.06 -26.69
CA PHE A 23 42.78 -3.19 -27.53
C PHE A 23 44.04 -2.69 -26.81
N ALA A 24 45.13 -3.45 -26.87
CA ALA A 24 46.39 -3.07 -26.23
C ALA A 24 47.32 -2.24 -27.14
N THR A 25 47.01 -2.09 -28.44
CA THR A 25 47.88 -1.36 -29.38
C THR A 25 47.19 -0.12 -29.98
N PRO A 26 47.96 0.97 -30.23
CA PRO A 26 47.44 2.19 -30.86
C PRO A 26 47.02 2.02 -32.33
N GLU A 27 47.22 0.85 -32.92
CA GLU A 27 46.82 0.59 -34.31
C GLU A 27 45.33 0.35 -34.43
N GLN A 28 44.73 -0.36 -33.46
CA GLN A 28 43.31 -0.67 -33.46
C GLN A 28 42.47 0.42 -32.78
N ASP A 29 42.97 1.00 -31.68
CA ASP A 29 42.32 2.13 -31.03
C ASP A 29 43.32 3.14 -30.47
N LYS A 30 43.16 4.40 -30.88
CA LYS A 30 44.00 5.53 -30.46
C LYS A 30 43.38 6.34 -29.32
N LYS A 31 42.16 6.01 -28.89
CA LYS A 31 41.44 6.71 -27.83
C LYS A 31 41.70 6.08 -26.45
N PRO A 32 41.68 6.86 -25.36
CA PRO A 32 41.66 6.31 -24.01
C PRO A 32 40.45 5.37 -23.84
N GLN A 33 40.73 4.10 -23.51
CA GLN A 33 39.69 3.08 -23.28
C GLN A 33 39.30 3.07 -21.80
N CYS A 34 38.00 3.10 -21.50
CA CYS A 34 37.45 3.24 -20.15
C CYS A 34 36.41 2.15 -19.89
N ALA A 35 36.69 1.25 -18.94
CA ALA A 35 35.71 0.27 -18.45
C ALA A 35 35.02 0.82 -17.19
N ARG A 36 33.68 0.80 -17.19
CA ARG A 36 32.87 1.28 -16.05
C ARG A 36 32.13 0.10 -15.44
N PHE A 37 32.43 -0.18 -14.17
CA PHE A 37 31.79 -1.25 -13.41
C PHE A 37 30.85 -0.68 -12.36
N LEU A 38 29.85 -1.47 -12.00
CA LEU A 38 28.97 -1.14 -10.88
C LEU A 38 29.74 -1.22 -9.57
N PRO A 39 29.42 -0.35 -8.60
CA PRO A 39 30.01 -0.47 -7.28
C PRO A 39 29.72 -1.82 -6.64
N LYS A 40 30.67 -2.30 -5.82
CA LYS A 40 30.53 -3.59 -5.13
C LYS A 40 29.38 -3.60 -4.12
N ARG A 41 29.15 -2.48 -3.42
CA ARG A 41 28.06 -2.38 -2.44
C ARG A 41 26.74 -2.13 -3.13
N VAL A 42 25.71 -2.86 -2.70
CA VAL A 42 24.34 -2.69 -3.16
C VAL A 42 23.41 -2.61 -1.96
N LEU A 43 22.52 -1.61 -1.96
CA LEU A 43 21.49 -1.43 -0.95
C LEU A 43 20.11 -1.39 -1.62
N PRO A 44 19.45 -2.55 -1.78
CA PRO A 44 18.15 -2.61 -2.44
C PRO A 44 17.09 -1.80 -1.72
N ILE A 45 16.26 -1.08 -2.48
CA ILE A 45 15.05 -0.43 -2.00
C ILE A 45 13.86 -1.34 -2.31
N ILE A 46 13.12 -1.74 -1.29
CA ILE A 46 11.95 -2.62 -1.41
C ILE A 46 10.69 -1.80 -1.15
N PHE A 47 9.94 -1.50 -2.22
CA PHE A 47 8.64 -0.87 -2.11
C PHE A 47 7.54 -1.89 -1.81
N VAL A 48 6.73 -1.63 -0.79
CA VAL A 48 5.57 -2.45 -0.39
C VAL A 48 4.29 -1.59 -0.49
N PRO A 49 3.32 -1.94 -1.35
CA PRO A 49 2.15 -1.09 -1.62
C PRO A 49 1.08 -1.14 -0.51
N GLY A 50 0.01 -0.37 -0.68
CA GLY A 50 -1.15 -0.38 0.21
C GLY A 50 -2.14 -1.53 -0.02
N ILE A 51 -3.21 -1.52 0.77
CA ILE A 51 -4.40 -2.33 0.48
C ILE A 51 -4.94 -1.97 -0.90
N MET A 52 -5.35 -2.96 -1.69
CA MET A 52 -5.72 -2.78 -3.10
C MET A 52 -4.59 -2.21 -3.99
N GLY A 53 -3.36 -2.13 -3.50
CA GLY A 53 -2.22 -1.58 -4.23
C GLY A 53 -1.45 -2.63 -5.06
N SER A 54 -1.82 -3.90 -5.00
CA SER A 54 -1.18 -4.98 -5.78
C SER A 54 -2.17 -5.61 -6.75
N ASN A 55 -1.75 -5.87 -7.98
CA ASN A 55 -2.53 -6.59 -8.99
C ASN A 55 -2.75 -8.04 -8.56
N LEU A 56 -4.00 -8.51 -8.62
CA LEU A 56 -4.39 -9.87 -8.26
C LEU A 56 -4.96 -10.63 -9.45
N ARG A 57 -4.71 -11.93 -9.47
CA ARG A 57 -5.35 -12.89 -10.37
C ARG A 57 -6.12 -13.95 -9.58
N MET A 58 -7.23 -14.41 -10.13
CA MET A 58 -8.04 -15.49 -9.57
C MET A 58 -7.57 -16.87 -10.06
N SER A 59 -8.00 -17.93 -9.38
CA SER A 59 -7.75 -19.30 -9.84
C SER A 59 -8.51 -19.62 -11.13
N ALA A 60 -8.08 -20.66 -11.83
CA ALA A 60 -8.73 -21.10 -13.07
C ALA A 60 -10.18 -21.53 -12.83
N GLU A 61 -10.46 -22.14 -11.67
CA GLU A 61 -11.79 -22.55 -11.25
C GLU A 61 -12.72 -21.34 -11.10
N ARG A 62 -12.23 -20.25 -10.48
CA ARG A 62 -13.00 -19.01 -10.34
C ARG A 62 -13.21 -18.32 -11.66
N GLN A 63 -12.20 -18.29 -12.54
CA GLN A 63 -12.33 -17.75 -13.89
C GLN A 63 -13.43 -18.48 -14.67
N ALA A 64 -13.44 -19.82 -14.63
CA ALA A 64 -14.44 -20.64 -15.30
C ALA A 64 -15.85 -20.41 -14.73
N LEU A 65 -15.97 -20.38 -13.39
CA LEU A 65 -17.24 -20.14 -12.71
C LEU A 65 -17.84 -18.76 -13.01
N LEU A 66 -17.00 -17.73 -13.14
CA LEU A 66 -17.39 -16.38 -13.51
C LEU A 66 -17.52 -16.18 -15.03
N LYS A 67 -17.18 -17.19 -15.84
CA LYS A 67 -17.17 -17.12 -17.32
C LYS A 67 -16.35 -15.92 -17.85
N ARG A 68 -15.25 -15.58 -17.18
CA ARG A 68 -14.37 -14.47 -17.56
C ARG A 68 -13.37 -14.90 -18.62
N LYS A 69 -13.12 -14.02 -19.59
CA LYS A 69 -12.12 -14.24 -20.66
C LYS A 69 -10.69 -14.32 -20.14
N ASN A 70 -10.41 -13.73 -18.98
CA ASN A 70 -9.11 -13.79 -18.31
C ASN A 70 -9.30 -13.99 -16.81
N ASN A 71 -8.21 -14.33 -16.11
CA ASN A 71 -8.20 -14.50 -14.66
C ASN A 71 -7.78 -13.23 -13.89
N ILE A 72 -7.90 -12.03 -14.47
CA ILE A 72 -7.62 -10.80 -13.72
C ILE A 72 -8.73 -10.62 -12.68
N ALA A 73 -8.35 -10.68 -11.41
CA ALA A 73 -9.25 -10.42 -10.29
C ALA A 73 -9.29 -8.92 -9.98
N TRP A 74 -8.11 -8.29 -9.95
CA TRP A 74 -7.95 -6.90 -9.61
C TRP A 74 -6.75 -6.31 -10.34
N ARG A 75 -7.00 -5.28 -11.17
CA ARG A 75 -5.95 -4.53 -11.85
C ARG A 75 -6.39 -3.08 -12.09
N PRO A 76 -6.12 -2.18 -11.15
CA PRO A 76 -6.58 -0.79 -11.22
C PRO A 76 -5.99 0.00 -12.40
N ASP A 77 -4.82 -0.41 -12.91
CA ASP A 77 -4.23 0.21 -14.11
C ASP A 77 -5.10 0.07 -15.36
N ASN A 78 -5.93 -0.99 -15.44
CA ASN A 78 -6.79 -1.25 -16.59
C ASN A 78 -8.13 -0.49 -16.51
N LEU A 79 -8.44 0.16 -15.39
CA LEU A 79 -9.73 0.84 -15.20
C LEU A 79 -9.74 2.20 -15.92
N GLY A 80 -9.85 2.17 -17.25
CA GLY A 80 -10.25 3.32 -18.07
C GLY A 80 -11.72 3.68 -17.83
N ALA A 81 -12.25 4.73 -18.49
CA ALA A 81 -13.63 5.17 -18.26
C ALA A 81 -14.68 4.05 -18.47
N THR A 82 -14.53 3.25 -19.52
CA THR A 82 -15.43 2.13 -19.85
C THR A 82 -15.29 0.95 -18.88
N ASP A 83 -14.06 0.55 -18.56
CA ASP A 83 -13.80 -0.56 -17.64
C ASP A 83 -14.16 -0.22 -16.19
N ALA A 84 -14.01 1.05 -15.80
CA ALA A 84 -14.49 1.57 -14.52
C ALA A 84 -16.01 1.44 -14.39
N TYR A 85 -16.77 1.74 -15.45
CA TYR A 85 -18.23 1.56 -15.46
C TYR A 85 -18.63 0.08 -15.38
N GLY A 86 -17.89 -0.81 -16.07
CA GLY A 86 -18.11 -2.25 -15.95
C GLY A 86 -17.86 -2.77 -14.54
N ALA A 87 -16.75 -2.37 -13.92
CA ALA A 87 -16.39 -2.78 -12.57
C ALA A 87 -17.35 -2.21 -11.51
N SER A 88 -17.81 -0.96 -11.68
CA SER A 88 -18.76 -0.33 -10.75
C SER A 88 -20.14 -1.00 -10.75
N ASN A 89 -20.52 -1.64 -11.86
CA ASN A 89 -21.77 -2.39 -12.00
C ASN A 89 -21.64 -3.89 -11.67
N GLU A 90 -20.45 -4.35 -11.27
CA GLU A 90 -20.26 -5.74 -10.88
C GLU A 90 -21.06 -6.08 -9.61
N LYS A 91 -21.79 -7.20 -9.65
CA LYS A 91 -22.69 -7.62 -8.57
C LYS A 91 -21.90 -8.12 -7.34
N PRO A 92 -22.44 -7.99 -6.11
CA PRO A 92 -21.79 -8.49 -4.89
C PRO A 92 -21.29 -9.94 -4.97
N ARG A 93 -22.09 -10.84 -5.58
CA ARG A 93 -21.70 -12.24 -5.83
C ARG A 93 -20.42 -12.36 -6.64
N ASP A 94 -20.33 -11.61 -7.74
CA ASP A 94 -19.22 -11.77 -8.68
C ASP A 94 -17.94 -11.16 -8.09
N ARG A 95 -18.08 -10.06 -7.33
CA ARG A 95 -16.99 -9.50 -6.52
C ARG A 95 -16.49 -10.47 -5.46
N GLN A 96 -17.37 -11.13 -4.71
CA GLN A 96 -17.02 -12.15 -3.73
C GLN A 96 -16.18 -13.27 -4.37
N LEU A 97 -16.62 -13.75 -5.54
CA LEU A 97 -15.95 -14.83 -6.29
C LEU A 97 -14.60 -14.41 -6.87
N ALA A 98 -14.51 -13.18 -7.40
CA ALA A 98 -13.30 -12.66 -8.00
C ALA A 98 -12.24 -12.30 -6.95
N LEU A 99 -12.67 -11.82 -5.78
CA LEU A 99 -11.81 -11.31 -4.70
C LEU A 99 -11.88 -12.18 -3.44
N ASP A 100 -11.68 -13.48 -3.63
CA ASP A 100 -11.60 -14.47 -2.56
C ASP A 100 -10.13 -14.72 -2.15
N PRO A 101 -9.71 -14.50 -0.88
CA PRO A 101 -8.34 -14.73 -0.44
C PRO A 101 -7.83 -16.17 -0.59
N LEU A 102 -8.73 -17.16 -0.69
CA LEU A 102 -8.36 -18.56 -0.89
C LEU A 102 -8.10 -18.89 -2.38
N CYS A 103 -8.63 -18.07 -3.28
CA CYS A 103 -8.58 -18.31 -4.73
C CYS A 103 -7.88 -17.19 -5.49
N THR A 104 -7.18 -16.29 -4.80
CA THR A 104 -6.46 -15.16 -5.40
C THR A 104 -4.98 -15.20 -5.06
N THR A 105 -4.14 -14.79 -6.01
CA THR A 105 -2.70 -14.60 -5.82
C THR A 105 -2.27 -13.28 -6.43
N VAL A 106 -1.10 -12.78 -6.03
CA VAL A 106 -0.46 -11.67 -6.75
C VAL A 106 -0.22 -12.08 -8.21
N ASP A 107 -0.45 -11.16 -9.12
CA ASP A 107 -0.10 -11.32 -10.52
C ASP A 107 1.38 -10.96 -10.71
N ILE A 108 2.24 -11.97 -10.52
CA ILE A 108 3.70 -11.81 -10.59
C ILE A 108 4.15 -11.90 -12.05
N TYR A 109 5.01 -10.97 -12.46
CA TYR A 109 5.57 -10.95 -13.80
C TYR A 109 6.37 -12.22 -14.09
N ASN A 110 5.99 -12.90 -15.17
CA ASN A 110 6.70 -14.02 -15.76
C ASN A 110 6.86 -13.73 -17.25
N PRO A 111 8.08 -13.58 -17.80
CA PRO A 111 8.30 -13.28 -19.22
C PRO A 111 7.56 -14.23 -20.17
N LYS A 112 7.47 -15.52 -19.82
CA LYS A 112 6.76 -16.52 -20.63
C LYS A 112 5.24 -16.30 -20.65
N GLY A 113 4.70 -15.59 -19.66
CA GLY A 113 3.27 -15.38 -19.47
C GLY A 113 2.49 -16.67 -19.16
N PRO A 114 1.17 -16.58 -18.96
CA PRO A 114 0.28 -17.72 -19.16
C PRO A 114 0.21 -18.14 -20.65
N PRO A 115 -0.36 -19.31 -20.98
CA PRO A 115 -0.34 -19.84 -22.37
C PRO A 115 -0.97 -18.94 -23.43
N ASP A 116 -1.87 -18.03 -23.02
CA ASP A 116 -2.74 -17.22 -23.88
C ASP A 116 -2.23 -15.79 -24.11
N ILE A 117 -1.33 -15.28 -23.27
CA ILE A 117 -0.81 -13.91 -23.36
C ILE A 117 0.63 -13.83 -22.85
N SER A 118 1.52 -13.14 -23.57
CA SER A 118 2.91 -13.00 -23.12
C SER A 118 3.00 -12.25 -21.79
N GLY A 119 4.08 -12.47 -21.05
CA GLY A 119 4.33 -11.75 -19.79
C GLY A 119 4.32 -10.23 -19.95
N ASP A 120 4.87 -9.76 -21.07
CA ASP A 120 4.98 -8.35 -21.42
C ASP A 120 3.64 -7.69 -21.70
N VAL A 121 2.77 -8.37 -22.44
CA VAL A 121 1.41 -7.88 -22.68
C VAL A 121 0.60 -7.97 -21.39
N ARG A 122 0.81 -9.01 -20.58
CA ARG A 122 0.14 -9.15 -19.28
C ARG A 122 0.59 -8.09 -18.27
N HIS A 123 1.78 -7.51 -18.37
CA HIS A 123 2.28 -6.48 -17.45
C HIS A 123 2.61 -5.18 -18.19
N ASP A 124 1.78 -4.84 -19.17
CA ASP A 124 1.94 -3.65 -20.00
C ASP A 124 1.68 -2.33 -19.23
N ASN A 125 1.22 -2.41 -17.99
CA ASN A 125 0.98 -1.28 -17.09
C ASN A 125 2.26 -0.50 -16.73
N VAL A 126 3.43 -1.15 -16.76
CA VAL A 126 4.71 -0.46 -16.55
C VAL A 126 5.05 0.36 -17.79
N LYS A 127 5.10 1.69 -17.63
CA LYS A 127 5.50 2.65 -18.66
C LYS A 127 6.73 3.41 -18.16
N LEU A 128 7.81 3.36 -18.93
CA LEU A 128 9.01 4.17 -18.75
C LEU A 128 9.16 5.07 -19.97
N ASP A 129 9.59 6.30 -19.76
CA ASP A 129 9.93 7.22 -20.86
C ASP A 129 11.15 6.69 -21.62
N SER A 130 11.24 6.98 -22.91
CA SER A 130 12.34 6.49 -23.77
C SER A 130 13.72 7.01 -23.35
N ASP A 131 13.75 8.17 -22.68
CA ASP A 131 14.93 8.82 -22.11
C ASP A 131 14.98 8.68 -20.58
N PHE A 132 14.26 7.70 -20.01
CA PHE A 132 14.20 7.49 -18.56
C PHE A 132 15.61 7.45 -17.95
N PRO A 133 15.96 8.41 -17.06
CA PRO A 133 17.35 8.59 -16.64
C PRO A 133 17.72 7.62 -15.52
N SER A 134 17.97 6.35 -15.87
CA SER A 134 18.53 5.31 -15.00
C SER A 134 19.69 4.59 -15.70
N PRO A 135 20.84 4.39 -15.04
CA PRO A 135 21.92 3.57 -15.61
C PRO A 135 21.61 2.06 -15.56
N PHE A 136 20.58 1.63 -14.83
CA PHE A 136 20.27 0.21 -14.60
C PHE A 136 19.05 -0.28 -15.37
N LEU A 137 18.09 0.61 -15.61
CA LEU A 137 16.91 0.32 -16.43
C LEU A 137 17.15 0.88 -17.84
N VAL A 138 18.12 0.27 -18.53
CA VAL A 138 18.42 0.50 -19.95
C VAL A 138 18.21 -0.79 -20.74
N ASP A 139 18.00 -0.68 -22.05
CA ASP A 139 17.97 -1.86 -22.91
C ASP A 139 19.31 -2.60 -22.90
N ASP A 140 19.26 -3.93 -22.87
CA ASP A 140 20.44 -4.75 -23.15
C ASP A 140 20.95 -4.45 -24.58
N PRO A 141 22.26 -4.57 -24.84
CA PRO A 141 22.83 -4.34 -26.16
C PRO A 141 22.15 -5.20 -27.24
N PRO A 142 22.02 -4.71 -28.49
CA PRO A 142 21.46 -5.48 -29.60
C PRO A 142 22.17 -6.82 -29.87
N THR A 143 23.41 -6.96 -29.42
CA THR A 143 24.26 -8.14 -29.59
C THR A 143 23.98 -9.26 -28.57
N MET A 144 23.20 -9.01 -27.52
CA MET A 144 22.91 -9.99 -26.48
C MET A 144 21.81 -10.98 -26.93
N LYS A 145 22.08 -12.29 -26.81
CA LYS A 145 21.17 -13.37 -27.27
C LYS A 145 19.77 -13.32 -26.64
N GLU A 146 19.67 -12.97 -25.36
CA GLU A 146 18.41 -12.85 -24.62
C GLU A 146 18.21 -11.39 -24.17
N ARG A 147 18.24 -10.48 -25.15
CA ARG A 147 18.10 -9.03 -24.92
C ARG A 147 16.83 -8.72 -24.14
N ARG A 148 16.95 -7.96 -23.05
CA ARG A 148 15.83 -7.38 -22.32
C ARG A 148 15.76 -5.87 -22.49
N THR A 149 14.55 -5.35 -22.60
CA THR A 149 14.30 -3.90 -22.57
C THR A 149 14.40 -3.35 -21.14
N ALA A 150 14.58 -2.04 -21.01
CA ALA A 150 14.47 -1.31 -19.75
C ALA A 150 13.17 -1.67 -18.99
N THR A 151 12.05 -1.68 -19.71
CA THR A 151 10.73 -2.01 -19.15
C THR A 151 10.64 -3.46 -18.70
N GLN A 152 11.21 -4.42 -19.44
CA GLN A 152 11.28 -5.83 -18.99
C GLN A 152 12.11 -5.99 -17.72
N LYS A 153 13.20 -5.23 -17.56
CA LYS A 153 14.01 -5.19 -16.33
C LYS A 153 13.19 -4.62 -15.16
N ALA A 154 12.45 -3.54 -15.37
CA ALA A 154 11.55 -2.96 -14.37
C ALA A 154 10.44 -3.95 -13.94
N ARG A 155 9.79 -4.62 -14.90
CA ARG A 155 8.81 -5.69 -14.66
C ARG A 155 9.42 -6.84 -13.84
N SER A 156 10.66 -7.23 -14.15
CA SER A 156 11.39 -8.27 -13.40
C SER A 156 11.72 -7.85 -11.96
N ARG A 157 11.78 -6.55 -11.66
CA ARG A 157 11.87 -6.01 -10.30
C ARG A 157 10.51 -5.88 -9.60
N GLY A 158 9.44 -6.38 -10.22
CA GLY A 158 8.09 -6.42 -9.68
C GLY A 158 7.27 -5.14 -9.91
N TRP A 159 7.74 -4.19 -10.72
CA TRP A 159 7.01 -2.92 -10.95
C TRP A 159 5.63 -3.14 -11.58
N GLY A 160 5.43 -4.24 -12.31
CA GLY A 160 4.13 -4.62 -12.88
C GLY A 160 3.16 -5.27 -11.86
N GLU A 161 3.64 -5.65 -10.67
CA GLU A 161 2.83 -6.30 -9.63
C GLU A 161 1.96 -5.30 -8.87
N VAL A 162 2.29 -4.01 -8.92
CA VAL A 162 1.65 -2.96 -8.13
C VAL A 162 0.79 -2.05 -9.00
N TYR A 163 -0.07 -1.25 -8.36
CA TYR A 163 -0.87 -0.24 -9.04
C TYR A 163 0.04 0.88 -9.57
N PHE A 164 0.54 0.70 -10.79
CA PHE A 164 1.66 1.47 -11.33
C PHE A 164 1.28 2.93 -11.57
N LYS A 165 0.05 3.23 -11.98
CA LYS A 165 -0.41 4.63 -12.09
C LYS A 165 -0.43 5.38 -10.75
N SER A 166 -0.43 4.70 -9.61
CA SER A 166 -0.35 5.33 -8.28
C SER A 166 1.09 5.38 -7.77
N TYR A 167 1.85 4.30 -7.92
CA TYR A 167 3.19 4.16 -7.31
C TYR A 167 4.36 4.42 -8.26
N GLY A 168 4.13 4.35 -9.57
CA GLY A 168 5.16 4.35 -10.60
C GLY A 168 6.00 5.63 -10.62
N GLU A 169 5.44 6.78 -10.25
CA GLU A 169 6.23 8.01 -10.16
C GLU A 169 7.26 7.92 -9.03
N LEU A 170 6.87 7.53 -7.81
CA LEU A 170 7.81 7.34 -6.71
C LEU A 170 8.89 6.30 -7.04
N LEU A 171 8.50 5.16 -7.62
CA LEU A 171 9.45 4.11 -8.04
C LEU A 171 10.48 4.65 -9.04
N GLN A 172 10.02 5.39 -10.05
CA GLN A 172 10.88 6.01 -11.06
C GLN A 172 11.79 7.09 -10.47
N ARG A 173 11.28 7.91 -9.55
CA ARG A 173 12.07 8.97 -8.89
C ARG A 173 13.15 8.38 -7.98
N MET A 174 12.84 7.32 -7.22
CA MET A 174 13.83 6.59 -6.43
C MET A 174 14.91 5.97 -7.32
N GLU A 175 14.50 5.23 -8.36
CA GLU A 175 15.45 4.56 -9.26
C GLU A 175 16.35 5.57 -9.98
N SER A 176 15.77 6.64 -10.53
CA SER A 176 16.52 7.65 -11.27
C SER A 176 17.44 8.45 -10.35
N ARG A 177 16.93 9.05 -9.27
CA ARG A 177 17.70 10.00 -8.48
C ARG A 177 18.80 9.32 -7.66
N LEU A 178 18.53 8.16 -7.05
CA LEU A 178 19.51 7.42 -6.24
C LEU A 178 20.65 6.83 -7.07
N ASN A 179 20.40 6.51 -8.34
CA ASN A 179 21.39 5.88 -9.21
C ASN A 179 21.99 6.83 -10.25
N ASN A 180 21.53 8.09 -10.30
CA ASN A 180 22.02 9.11 -11.22
C ASN A 180 22.26 10.43 -10.48
N THR A 181 22.92 10.37 -9.32
CA THR A 181 23.00 11.48 -8.36
C THR A 181 23.91 12.63 -8.79
N PHE A 182 25.07 12.32 -9.38
CA PHE A 182 26.07 13.28 -9.82
C PHE A 182 26.40 13.10 -11.31
N ALA A 183 26.77 14.18 -11.98
CA ALA A 183 27.31 14.18 -13.34
C ALA A 183 28.55 15.07 -13.38
N ASP A 184 29.67 14.55 -13.91
CA ASP A 184 30.96 15.27 -13.97
C ASP A 184 31.39 15.88 -12.62
N GLY A 185 31.10 15.15 -11.54
CA GLY A 185 31.40 15.56 -10.16
C GLY A 185 30.47 16.61 -9.57
N GLN A 186 29.47 17.09 -10.33
CA GLN A 186 28.48 18.08 -9.90
C GLN A 186 27.15 17.42 -9.53
N LEU A 187 26.48 17.94 -8.50
CA LEU A 187 25.16 17.49 -8.10
C LEU A 187 24.14 17.74 -9.22
N ARG A 188 23.34 16.72 -9.54
CA ARG A 188 22.26 16.87 -10.52
C ARG A 188 21.13 17.76 -9.99
N ARG A 189 20.54 18.58 -10.86
CA ARG A 189 19.49 19.55 -10.52
C ARG A 189 18.26 18.91 -9.86
N GLU A 190 18.00 17.64 -10.18
CA GLU A 190 16.89 16.85 -9.66
C GLU A 190 17.00 16.60 -8.15
N TRP A 191 18.14 16.88 -7.51
CA TRP A 191 18.33 16.75 -6.07
C TRP A 191 18.14 18.06 -5.29
N ARG A 192 17.92 19.20 -5.95
CA ARG A 192 17.81 20.53 -5.29
C ARG A 192 16.60 20.70 -4.38
N ASP A 193 15.57 19.85 -4.55
CA ASP A 193 14.39 19.80 -3.69
C ASP A 193 14.61 18.91 -2.44
N VAL A 194 15.79 18.31 -2.30
CA VAL A 194 16.19 17.42 -1.19
C VAL A 194 17.48 17.87 -0.51
N VAL A 195 18.51 18.20 -1.28
CA VAL A 195 19.83 18.64 -0.81
C VAL A 195 19.79 20.13 -0.53
N ASP A 196 20.27 20.51 0.66
CA ASP A 196 20.25 21.87 1.22
C ASP A 196 18.84 22.51 1.20
N ALA A 197 17.81 21.67 1.06
CA ALA A 197 16.42 22.10 1.05
C ALA A 197 15.98 22.49 2.47
N ASP A 198 15.10 23.49 2.54
CA ASP A 198 14.40 23.83 3.77
C ASP A 198 13.45 22.68 4.16
N THR A 199 13.87 21.89 5.14
CA THR A 199 13.12 20.71 5.60
C THR A 199 11.78 21.09 6.21
N THR A 200 11.57 22.36 6.63
CA THR A 200 10.28 22.82 7.15
C THR A 200 9.18 22.77 6.10
N ALA A 201 9.54 22.83 4.80
CA ALA A 201 8.60 22.66 3.69
C ALA A 201 7.92 21.29 3.71
N TRP A 202 8.56 20.27 4.30
CA TRP A 202 7.97 18.93 4.45
C TRP A 202 7.19 18.77 5.75
N ARG A 203 7.10 19.82 6.57
CA ARG A 203 6.34 19.87 7.83
C ARG A 203 6.73 18.76 8.81
N PRO A 204 8.01 18.70 9.24
CA PRO A 204 8.40 17.78 10.30
C PRO A 204 7.63 18.09 11.58
N VAL A 205 7.34 17.06 12.36
CA VAL A 205 6.78 17.26 13.70
C VAL A 205 7.80 18.00 14.57
N PRO A 206 7.37 18.97 15.42
CA PRO A 206 8.31 19.76 16.23
C PRO A 206 9.22 18.94 17.13
N GLU A 207 8.76 17.77 17.57
CA GLU A 207 9.50 16.86 18.46
C GLU A 207 10.65 16.12 17.74
N LEU A 208 10.65 16.09 16.40
CA LEU A 208 11.65 15.41 15.57
C LEU A 208 12.12 16.34 14.44
N PRO A 209 12.78 17.47 14.76
CA PRO A 209 13.27 18.40 13.74
C PRO A 209 14.29 17.71 12.83
N GLN A 210 14.29 18.05 11.54
CA GLN A 210 15.16 17.43 10.54
C GLN A 210 16.17 18.46 10.03
N ALA A 211 17.45 18.16 10.14
CA ALA A 211 18.50 18.98 9.53
C ALA A 211 18.53 18.78 8.01
N PRO A 212 18.78 19.83 7.21
CA PRO A 212 19.00 19.70 5.77
C PRO A 212 20.05 18.64 5.44
N LEU A 213 19.85 17.90 4.35
CA LEU A 213 20.83 16.97 3.83
C LEU A 213 21.84 17.74 2.99
N THR A 214 23.13 17.63 3.31
CA THR A 214 24.18 18.32 2.55
C THR A 214 24.60 17.52 1.31
N GLU A 215 25.17 18.20 0.31
CA GLU A 215 25.73 17.53 -0.87
C GLU A 215 26.83 16.54 -0.49
N LYS A 216 27.67 16.87 0.49
CA LYS A 216 28.74 16.01 0.98
C LYS A 216 28.18 14.69 1.54
N GLU A 217 27.16 14.76 2.39
CA GLU A 217 26.51 13.58 2.96
C GLU A 217 25.90 12.69 1.88
N LEU A 218 25.25 13.28 0.87
CA LEU A 218 24.71 12.53 -0.26
C LEU A 218 25.82 11.88 -1.09
N LYS A 219 26.93 12.59 -1.31
CA LYS A 219 28.09 12.07 -2.04
C LYS A 219 28.72 10.88 -1.33
N GLU A 220 28.82 10.89 -0.01
CA GLU A 220 29.32 9.77 0.79
C GLU A 220 28.46 8.51 0.62
N VAL A 221 27.14 8.67 0.56
CA VAL A 221 26.20 7.55 0.36
C VAL A 221 26.22 7.02 -1.08
N ALA A 222 26.25 7.92 -2.07
CA ALA A 222 26.22 7.55 -3.49
C ALA A 222 27.57 7.01 -3.98
N THR A 223 28.69 7.36 -3.32
CA THR A 223 30.01 6.89 -3.73
C THR A 223 30.19 5.43 -3.31
N GLY A 224 30.35 4.56 -4.31
CA GLY A 224 30.66 3.16 -4.06
C GLY A 224 29.46 2.28 -3.68
N CYS A 225 28.22 2.79 -3.79
CA CYS A 225 26.98 2.04 -3.55
C CYS A 225 25.94 2.33 -4.63
N TRP A 226 25.10 1.35 -4.96
CA TRP A 226 23.94 1.52 -5.85
C TRP A 226 22.66 0.93 -5.26
N PHE A 227 21.51 1.41 -5.75
CA PHE A 227 20.20 1.26 -5.10
C PHE A 227 19.15 0.71 -6.07
N PRO A 228 19.11 -0.62 -6.33
CA PRO A 228 18.08 -1.20 -7.18
C PRO A 228 16.72 -1.08 -6.50
N VAL A 229 15.73 -0.53 -7.21
CA VAL A 229 14.37 -0.38 -6.70
C VAL A 229 13.48 -1.55 -7.12
N TYR A 230 13.00 -2.31 -6.14
CA TYR A 230 12.02 -3.37 -6.30
C TYR A 230 10.64 -2.92 -5.82
N ALA A 231 9.59 -3.48 -6.40
CA ALA A 231 8.21 -3.31 -5.93
C ALA A 231 7.59 -4.69 -5.70
N PHE A 232 7.31 -5.02 -4.44
CA PHE A 232 6.80 -6.34 -4.08
C PHE A 232 5.32 -6.26 -3.75
N GLY A 233 4.49 -6.67 -4.71
CA GLY A 233 3.07 -6.84 -4.48
C GLY A 233 2.80 -7.99 -3.49
N TYR A 234 1.68 -7.90 -2.79
CA TYR A 234 1.16 -8.95 -1.90
C TYR A 234 -0.35 -9.12 -2.08
N ASN A 235 -0.87 -10.29 -1.69
CA ASN A 235 -2.31 -10.50 -1.70
C ASN A 235 -2.94 -9.75 -0.51
N TRP A 236 -3.40 -8.54 -0.77
CA TRP A 236 -4.02 -7.65 0.23
C TRP A 236 -5.37 -8.17 0.77
N LEU A 237 -5.90 -9.28 0.25
CA LEU A 237 -7.05 -9.98 0.83
C LEU A 237 -6.65 -10.90 2.00
N GLN A 238 -5.40 -11.35 2.03
CA GLN A 238 -4.84 -12.21 3.07
C GLN A 238 -4.34 -11.36 4.26
N SER A 239 -4.01 -12.00 5.37
CA SER A 239 -3.45 -11.30 6.53
C SER A 239 -2.15 -10.57 6.15
N ASN A 240 -1.96 -9.36 6.67
CA ASN A 240 -0.71 -8.62 6.53
C ASN A 240 0.47 -9.37 7.14
N GLY A 241 0.22 -10.21 8.17
CA GLY A 241 1.24 -11.08 8.76
C GLY A 241 1.73 -12.18 7.79
N ASP A 242 0.81 -12.81 7.05
CA ASP A 242 1.15 -13.83 6.05
C ASP A 242 1.85 -13.19 4.83
N SER A 243 1.36 -12.02 4.42
CA SER A 243 1.98 -11.18 3.39
C SER A 243 3.42 -10.79 3.76
N ALA A 244 3.67 -10.44 5.02
CA ALA A 244 5.01 -10.14 5.51
C ALA A 244 5.94 -11.36 5.45
N ARG A 245 5.47 -12.57 5.79
CA ARG A 245 6.29 -13.78 5.62
C ARG A 245 6.68 -14.01 4.17
N ALA A 246 5.72 -13.91 3.25
CA ALA A 246 5.97 -14.10 1.82
C ALA A 246 6.95 -13.04 1.26
N ILE A 247 6.78 -11.77 1.65
CA ILE A 247 7.71 -10.69 1.26
C ILE A 247 9.09 -10.90 1.88
N ALA A 248 9.18 -11.37 3.13
CA ALA A 248 10.47 -11.63 3.78
C ALA A 248 11.29 -12.67 3.00
N GLU A 249 10.65 -13.74 2.51
CA GLU A 249 11.30 -14.71 1.65
C GLU A 249 11.79 -14.11 0.33
N ARG A 250 11.02 -13.20 -0.29
CA ARG A 250 11.42 -12.50 -1.51
C ARG A 250 12.65 -11.61 -1.27
N ILE A 251 12.68 -10.88 -0.16
CA ILE A 251 13.82 -10.03 0.23
C ILE A 251 15.07 -10.89 0.43
N ASN A 252 14.96 -11.99 1.18
CA ASN A 252 16.07 -12.92 1.38
C ASN A 252 16.58 -13.51 0.06
N ARG A 253 15.68 -13.80 -0.91
CA ARG A 253 16.08 -14.25 -2.26
C ARG A 253 16.85 -13.17 -3.01
N VAL A 254 16.42 -11.90 -2.96
CA VAL A 254 17.14 -10.79 -3.59
C VAL A 254 18.53 -10.62 -2.99
N ILE A 255 18.64 -10.58 -1.67
CA ILE A 255 19.94 -10.49 -0.98
C ILE A 255 20.85 -11.63 -1.44
N LYS A 256 20.36 -12.88 -1.36
CA LYS A 256 21.13 -14.06 -1.78
C LYS A 256 21.56 -14.02 -3.25
N GLN A 257 20.70 -13.56 -4.15
CA GLN A 257 21.01 -13.44 -5.57
C GLN A 257 22.12 -12.40 -5.80
N LEU A 258 22.00 -11.22 -5.19
CA LEU A 258 23.00 -10.16 -5.31
C LEU A 258 24.36 -10.59 -4.72
N THR A 259 24.35 -11.24 -3.56
CA THR A 259 25.58 -11.79 -2.96
C THR A 259 26.21 -12.85 -3.85
N LYS A 260 25.41 -13.74 -4.45
CA LYS A 260 25.92 -14.75 -5.40
C LYS A 260 26.51 -14.10 -6.66
N SER A 261 25.98 -12.97 -7.11
CA SER A 261 26.51 -12.20 -8.24
C SER A 261 27.75 -11.36 -7.91
N GLY A 262 28.31 -11.49 -6.70
CA GLY A 262 29.55 -10.82 -6.30
C GLY A 262 29.39 -9.47 -5.60
N TYR A 263 28.15 -9.02 -5.38
CA TYR A 263 27.90 -7.77 -4.68
C TYR A 263 27.92 -7.97 -3.16
N GLU A 264 28.36 -6.94 -2.46
CA GLU A 264 28.19 -6.83 -1.02
C GLU A 264 26.76 -6.35 -0.74
N CYS A 265 25.88 -7.27 -0.34
CA CYS A 265 24.47 -7.00 -0.02
C CYS A 265 24.13 -7.64 1.32
N ASN A 266 23.99 -6.84 2.38
CA ASN A 266 23.68 -7.35 3.73
C ASN A 266 22.29 -6.92 4.21
N GLN A 267 21.82 -5.77 3.73
CA GLN A 267 20.58 -5.15 4.19
C GLN A 267 19.78 -4.61 3.01
N VAL A 268 18.53 -4.26 3.27
CA VAL A 268 17.64 -3.53 2.37
C VAL A 268 17.02 -2.32 3.08
N ILE A 269 16.58 -1.33 2.32
CA ILE A 269 15.69 -0.27 2.83
C ILE A 269 14.27 -0.60 2.40
N VAL A 270 13.31 -0.54 3.32
CA VAL A 270 11.90 -0.81 3.00
C VAL A 270 11.12 0.50 2.94
N VAL A 271 10.45 0.76 1.83
CA VAL A 271 9.55 1.90 1.65
C VAL A 271 8.14 1.35 1.54
N THR A 272 7.22 1.85 2.36
CA THR A 272 5.85 1.31 2.41
C THR A 272 4.82 2.38 2.13
N HIS A 273 3.71 2.02 1.48
CA HIS A 273 2.53 2.87 1.36
C HIS A 273 1.34 2.26 2.11
N SER A 274 0.56 3.08 2.83
CA SER A 274 -0.70 2.69 3.47
C SER A 274 -0.55 1.43 4.36
N MET A 275 -1.41 0.42 4.21
CA MET A 275 -1.34 -0.86 4.93
C MET A 275 -0.07 -1.67 4.65
N GLY A 276 0.69 -1.34 3.60
CA GLY A 276 2.06 -1.83 3.43
C GLY A 276 2.94 -1.48 4.63
N GLY A 277 2.62 -0.44 5.40
CA GLY A 277 3.28 -0.13 6.67
C GLY A 277 2.99 -1.16 7.77
N LEU A 278 1.79 -1.76 7.80
CA LEU A 278 1.47 -2.86 8.73
C LEU A 278 2.22 -4.14 8.32
N VAL A 279 2.28 -4.43 7.02
CA VAL A 279 3.18 -5.48 6.47
C VAL A 279 4.62 -5.19 6.87
N GLY A 280 5.06 -3.93 6.74
CA GLY A 280 6.39 -3.47 7.13
C GLY A 280 6.74 -3.72 8.58
N ARG A 281 5.84 -3.36 9.51
CA ARG A 281 6.00 -3.66 10.94
C ARG A 281 6.06 -5.17 11.19
N ALA A 282 5.24 -5.94 10.48
CA ALA A 282 5.26 -7.40 10.56
C ALA A 282 6.54 -8.03 9.95
N LEU A 283 7.16 -7.40 8.94
CA LEU A 283 8.43 -7.86 8.35
C LEU A 283 9.56 -7.89 9.38
N VAL A 284 9.64 -6.86 10.21
CA VAL A 284 10.68 -6.75 11.24
C VAL A 284 10.28 -7.40 12.58
N HIS A 285 9.04 -7.86 12.73
CA HIS A 285 8.60 -8.58 13.93
C HIS A 285 9.33 -9.94 14.07
N PRO A 286 9.90 -10.28 15.25
CA PRO A 286 10.72 -11.49 15.45
C PRO A 286 9.95 -12.81 15.33
N GLY A 287 8.63 -12.80 15.50
CA GLY A 287 7.76 -13.96 15.31
C GLY A 287 7.11 -14.06 13.92
N ILE A 288 7.27 -13.06 13.04
CA ILE A 288 6.59 -13.00 11.73
C ILE A 288 7.61 -12.99 10.60
N GLY A 289 8.11 -11.83 10.17
CA GLY A 289 9.01 -11.72 9.03
C GLY A 289 10.50 -11.90 9.37
N LYS A 290 10.91 -11.68 10.63
CA LYS A 290 12.29 -11.91 11.12
C LYS A 290 13.37 -11.13 10.36
N LEU A 291 13.05 -9.98 9.77
CA LEU A 291 14.01 -9.18 9.00
C LEU A 291 14.58 -7.98 9.76
N GLN A 292 14.50 -7.96 11.10
CA GLN A 292 14.99 -6.85 11.91
C GLN A 292 16.45 -6.47 11.63
N ASP A 293 17.32 -7.45 11.35
CA ASP A 293 18.74 -7.21 11.05
C ASP A 293 19.02 -7.00 9.56
N SER A 294 18.19 -7.58 8.69
CA SER A 294 18.28 -7.46 7.23
C SER A 294 17.65 -6.19 6.67
N VAL A 295 16.97 -5.40 7.49
CA VAL A 295 16.43 -4.09 7.13
C VAL A 295 17.32 -3.02 7.76
N ALA A 296 17.88 -2.12 6.94
CA ALA A 296 18.69 -0.99 7.42
C ALA A 296 17.80 0.11 8.02
N GLY A 297 16.60 0.27 7.47
CA GLY A 297 15.62 1.26 7.91
C GLY A 297 14.35 1.20 7.08
N MET A 298 13.34 1.94 7.53
CA MET A 298 12.03 1.96 6.89
C MET A 298 11.50 3.37 6.70
N VAL A 299 10.83 3.60 5.57
CA VAL A 299 10.06 4.82 5.31
C VAL A 299 8.59 4.45 5.16
N HIS A 300 7.74 4.97 6.04
CA HIS A 300 6.31 4.70 6.04
C HIS A 300 5.51 5.89 5.49
N GLY A 301 4.88 5.71 4.33
CA GLY A 301 3.94 6.68 3.77
C GLY A 301 2.49 6.35 4.11
N VAL A 302 1.75 7.33 4.60
CA VAL A 302 0.29 7.31 4.84
C VAL A 302 -0.21 6.05 5.59
N MET A 303 0.58 5.52 6.52
CA MET A 303 0.24 4.27 7.23
C MET A 303 -0.94 4.47 8.20
N PRO A 304 -2.00 3.63 8.13
CA PRO A 304 -3.04 3.56 9.16
C PRO A 304 -2.51 2.80 10.39
N ALA A 305 -1.64 3.41 11.18
CA ALA A 305 -0.84 2.70 12.19
C ALA A 305 -1.69 1.96 13.25
N ILE A 306 -2.92 2.41 13.50
CA ILE A 306 -3.88 1.82 14.44
C ILE A 306 -5.26 1.59 13.81
N GLY A 307 -5.32 1.49 12.48
CA GLY A 307 -6.55 1.31 11.71
C GLY A 307 -7.25 2.62 11.32
N ALA A 308 -8.35 2.54 10.59
CA ALA A 308 -9.08 3.69 10.07
C ALA A 308 -10.60 3.46 10.16
N PRO A 309 -11.37 4.36 10.82
CA PRO A 309 -12.83 4.28 10.88
C PRO A 309 -13.52 4.30 9.50
N ALA A 310 -12.84 4.80 8.47
CA ALA A 310 -13.29 4.69 7.08
C ALA A 310 -13.61 3.24 6.66
N ALA A 311 -12.98 2.23 7.26
CA ALA A 311 -13.31 0.81 7.02
C ALA A 311 -14.73 0.45 7.48
N TYR A 312 -15.18 0.94 8.64
CA TYR A 312 -16.57 0.77 9.09
C TYR A 312 -17.52 1.42 8.07
N LYS A 313 -17.23 2.67 7.68
CA LYS A 313 -18.06 3.40 6.71
C LYS A 313 -18.16 2.63 5.39
N ARG A 314 -17.04 2.13 4.86
CA ARG A 314 -17.00 1.40 3.58
C ARG A 314 -17.76 0.08 3.65
N ILE A 315 -17.64 -0.69 4.73
CA ILE A 315 -18.40 -1.94 4.92
C ILE A 315 -19.91 -1.63 5.00
N ARG A 316 -20.32 -0.54 5.66
CA ARG A 316 -21.74 -0.19 5.83
C ARG A 316 -22.37 0.53 4.64
N ALA A 317 -21.61 1.35 3.94
CA ALA A 317 -22.13 2.36 3.03
C ALA A 317 -21.38 2.44 1.69
N GLY A 318 -20.46 1.52 1.42
CA GLY A 318 -19.62 1.59 0.23
C GLY A 318 -18.64 2.76 0.25
N PHE A 319 -17.88 2.90 -0.82
CA PHE A 319 -17.07 4.09 -1.04
C PHE A 319 -17.95 5.23 -1.57
N GLU A 320 -17.64 6.48 -1.20
CA GLU A 320 -18.29 7.63 -1.84
C GLU A 320 -17.90 7.66 -3.32
N ASP A 321 -18.89 7.73 -4.20
CA ASP A 321 -18.71 8.20 -5.57
C ASP A 321 -18.82 9.74 -5.50
N PRO A 322 -17.71 10.50 -5.60
CA PRO A 322 -17.77 11.96 -5.62
C PRO A 322 -18.46 12.53 -6.88
N GLY A 323 -19.07 11.67 -7.71
CA GLY A 323 -19.50 12.01 -9.05
C GLY A 323 -18.30 12.22 -9.96
N LEU A 324 -18.56 12.28 -11.28
CA LEU A 324 -17.57 12.49 -12.34
C LEU A 324 -16.71 13.77 -12.22
N VAL A 325 -16.82 14.55 -11.14
CA VAL A 325 -16.37 15.95 -11.08
C VAL A 325 -15.02 16.14 -10.37
N SER A 326 -14.42 15.10 -9.76
CA SER A 326 -13.06 15.21 -9.21
C SER A 326 -12.17 14.01 -9.57
N SER A 327 -11.09 14.30 -10.29
CA SER A 327 -9.98 13.43 -10.74
C SER A 327 -10.24 11.90 -10.75
N PRO A 328 -10.28 11.23 -11.93
CA PRO A 328 -10.59 9.80 -12.09
C PRO A 328 -9.79 8.80 -11.25
N GLN A 329 -8.66 9.23 -10.65
CA GLN A 329 -7.68 8.41 -9.93
C GLN A 329 -7.99 8.24 -8.43
N GLY A 330 -8.63 9.22 -7.78
CA GLY A 330 -8.98 9.16 -6.34
C GLY A 330 -10.18 8.25 -6.03
N SER A 331 -10.91 7.81 -7.05
CA SER A 331 -12.16 7.02 -6.95
C SER A 331 -11.94 5.52 -7.28
N ILE A 332 -10.69 5.07 -7.49
CA ILE A 332 -10.44 3.72 -8.02
C ILE A 332 -10.69 2.60 -7.02
N GLY A 333 -10.44 2.83 -5.72
CA GLY A 333 -10.88 1.93 -4.65
C GLY A 333 -12.41 1.81 -4.59
N ALA A 334 -13.12 2.92 -4.86
CA ALA A 334 -14.59 2.97 -4.88
C ALA A 334 -15.19 2.13 -5.99
N LYS A 335 -14.63 2.28 -7.19
CA LYS A 335 -15.14 1.66 -8.41
C LYS A 335 -15.13 0.13 -8.42
N VAL A 336 -14.41 -0.54 -7.52
CA VAL A 336 -14.24 -2.01 -7.59
C VAL A 336 -14.48 -2.75 -6.28
N ALA A 337 -14.07 -2.21 -5.13
CA ALA A 337 -14.52 -2.79 -3.87
C ALA A 337 -16.03 -2.58 -3.69
N GLY A 338 -16.53 -1.40 -4.09
CA GLY A 338 -17.94 -1.15 -4.32
C GLY A 338 -18.46 0.19 -3.86
N ASN A 339 -19.48 0.66 -4.57
CA ASN A 339 -20.18 1.90 -4.28
C ASN A 339 -21.26 1.70 -3.21
N HIS A 340 -21.60 0.44 -2.89
CA HIS A 340 -22.59 0.07 -1.89
C HIS A 340 -21.99 -0.84 -0.80
N GLY A 341 -22.58 -0.79 0.40
CA GLY A 341 -22.12 -1.55 1.56
C GLY A 341 -22.18 -3.07 1.37
N ASP A 342 -23.20 -3.59 0.67
CA ASP A 342 -23.32 -5.03 0.40
C ASP A 342 -22.22 -5.54 -0.54
N GLU A 343 -21.85 -4.73 -1.52
CA GLU A 343 -20.74 -5.00 -2.42
C GLU A 343 -19.40 -5.06 -1.69
N VAL A 344 -19.11 -4.05 -0.85
CA VAL A 344 -17.86 -4.00 -0.07
C VAL A 344 -17.82 -5.10 0.98
N THR A 345 -18.95 -5.36 1.66
CA THR A 345 -19.05 -6.40 2.68
C THR A 345 -18.79 -7.79 2.09
N ALA A 346 -19.29 -8.07 0.88
CA ALA A 346 -19.08 -9.35 0.20
C ALA A 346 -17.59 -9.70 0.04
N VAL A 347 -16.71 -8.70 -0.06
CA VAL A 347 -15.26 -8.87 -0.15
C VAL A 347 -14.60 -8.72 1.23
N LEU A 348 -14.77 -7.59 1.90
CA LEU A 348 -13.99 -7.24 3.08
C LEU A 348 -14.37 -8.08 4.31
N ALA A 349 -15.62 -8.51 4.47
CA ALA A 349 -15.99 -9.41 5.56
C ALA A 349 -15.37 -10.82 5.41
N ASN A 350 -14.89 -11.15 4.21
CA ASN A 350 -14.21 -12.40 3.89
C ASN A 350 -12.69 -12.25 3.77
N SER A 351 -12.15 -11.05 4.02
CA SER A 351 -10.74 -10.71 3.82
C SER A 351 -10.08 -10.34 5.16
N ARG A 352 -9.12 -11.15 5.60
CA ARG A 352 -8.36 -10.83 6.83
C ARG A 352 -7.58 -9.52 6.66
N GLY A 353 -6.96 -9.30 5.50
CA GLY A 353 -6.26 -8.05 5.22
C GLY A 353 -7.18 -6.83 5.26
N GLY A 354 -8.40 -6.97 4.73
CA GLY A 354 -9.42 -5.92 4.79
C GLY A 354 -9.88 -5.60 6.22
N LEU A 355 -10.11 -6.64 7.04
CA LEU A 355 -10.52 -6.48 8.43
C LEU A 355 -9.39 -5.93 9.33
N GLU A 356 -8.13 -6.16 8.98
CA GLU A 356 -6.96 -5.56 9.65
C GLU A 356 -6.82 -4.04 9.37
N LEU A 357 -7.68 -3.44 8.53
CA LEU A 357 -7.80 -1.97 8.42
C LEU A 357 -8.67 -1.36 9.52
N LEU A 358 -9.58 -2.14 10.12
CA LEU A 358 -10.49 -1.63 11.15
C LEU A 358 -9.70 -1.09 12.36
N PRO A 359 -10.21 -0.04 13.05
CA PRO A 359 -9.59 0.48 14.26
C PRO A 359 -9.18 -0.62 15.26
N SER A 360 -7.94 -0.56 15.74
CA SER A 360 -7.48 -1.45 16.82
C SER A 360 -7.93 -0.95 18.20
N GLU A 361 -7.69 -1.73 19.25
CA GLU A 361 -7.90 -1.29 20.65
C GLU A 361 -7.15 0.02 20.95
N ALA A 362 -5.98 0.21 20.33
CA ALA A 362 -5.16 1.40 20.49
C ALA A 362 -5.77 2.67 19.84
N TYR A 363 -6.80 2.54 19.00
CA TYR A 363 -7.51 3.70 18.45
C TYR A 363 -8.31 4.46 19.52
N GLY A 364 -8.66 3.78 20.60
CA GLY A 364 -9.37 4.33 21.75
C GLY A 364 -10.89 4.26 21.62
N ASN A 365 -11.54 4.89 22.59
CA ASN A 365 -12.98 4.87 22.77
C ASN A 365 -13.73 5.90 21.90
N GLY A 366 -15.04 5.69 21.78
CA GLY A 366 -16.00 6.69 21.31
C GLY A 366 -15.99 7.03 19.82
N TRP A 367 -15.22 6.32 18.99
CA TRP A 367 -15.10 6.66 17.56
C TRP A 367 -16.30 6.24 16.72
N LEU A 368 -17.19 5.36 17.19
CA LEU A 368 -18.50 5.13 16.59
C LEU A 368 -19.57 5.76 17.48
N ARG A 369 -20.26 6.78 16.98
CA ARG A 369 -21.26 7.56 17.72
C ARG A 369 -22.64 7.47 17.05
N VAL A 370 -23.68 7.48 17.87
CA VAL A 370 -25.05 7.76 17.42
C VAL A 370 -25.54 8.99 18.15
N GLN A 371 -26.12 9.93 17.41
CA GLN A 371 -26.58 11.21 17.96
C GLN A 371 -27.94 11.61 17.37
N HIS A 372 -28.58 12.58 18.00
CA HIS A 372 -29.83 13.18 17.54
C HIS A 372 -29.81 14.68 17.85
N MET A 373 -30.05 15.52 16.84
CA MET A 373 -29.97 16.97 16.94
C MET A 373 -28.62 17.44 17.50
N GLY A 374 -27.55 16.76 17.11
CA GLY A 374 -26.19 17.03 17.59
C GLY A 374 -25.90 16.58 19.03
N VAL A 375 -26.86 15.99 19.74
CA VAL A 375 -26.67 15.45 21.09
C VAL A 375 -26.32 13.97 21.02
N GLU A 376 -25.19 13.58 21.60
CA GLU A 376 -24.77 12.18 21.68
C GLU A 376 -25.79 11.34 22.46
N LEU A 377 -26.28 10.26 21.83
CA LEU A 377 -27.13 9.27 22.47
C LEU A 377 -26.32 8.11 23.05
N ASP A 378 -25.28 7.67 22.33
CA ASP A 378 -24.30 6.70 22.79
C ASP A 378 -23.05 6.68 21.88
N SER A 379 -21.95 6.12 22.39
CA SER A 379 -20.70 5.96 21.66
C SER A 379 -19.93 4.69 22.06
N TRP A 380 -19.15 4.16 21.12
CA TRP A 380 -18.35 2.93 21.26
C TRP A 380 -16.98 3.04 20.58
N PRO A 381 -15.99 2.23 20.99
CA PRO A 381 -16.02 1.32 22.15
C PRO A 381 -16.03 2.12 23.45
N LYS A 382 -16.51 1.52 24.53
CA LYS A 382 -16.55 2.08 25.89
C LYS A 382 -15.44 1.51 26.76
N GLN A 383 -15.08 0.26 26.55
CA GLN A 383 -14.12 -0.48 27.37
C GLN A 383 -12.83 -0.79 26.59
N GLY A 384 -12.57 -0.06 25.50
CA GLY A 384 -11.40 -0.22 24.67
C GLY A 384 -11.43 -1.46 23.78
N ASP A 385 -12.56 -2.17 23.65
CA ASP A 385 -12.67 -3.38 22.82
C ASP A 385 -13.62 -3.16 21.63
N PRO A 386 -13.15 -2.57 20.52
CA PRO A 386 -13.99 -2.39 19.34
C PRO A 386 -14.41 -3.71 18.69
N TYR A 387 -13.74 -4.84 18.98
CA TYR A 387 -14.08 -6.13 18.40
C TYR A 387 -15.39 -6.65 18.95
N SER A 388 -15.54 -6.66 20.27
CA SER A 388 -16.77 -7.11 20.93
C SER A 388 -17.85 -6.04 20.94
N GLU A 389 -17.49 -4.77 21.08
CA GLU A 389 -18.45 -3.67 21.23
C GLU A 389 -18.99 -3.12 19.90
N ILE A 390 -18.26 -3.31 18.79
CA ILE A 390 -18.64 -2.80 17.47
C ILE A 390 -18.68 -3.90 16.41
N TYR A 391 -17.56 -4.59 16.18
CA TYR A 391 -17.40 -5.43 14.99
C TYR A 391 -18.23 -6.70 15.03
N LYS A 392 -18.40 -7.28 16.22
CA LYS A 392 -19.19 -8.49 16.46
C LYS A 392 -20.59 -8.22 16.99
N THR A 393 -20.96 -6.95 17.15
CA THR A 393 -22.33 -6.56 17.53
C THR A 393 -23.31 -7.00 16.44
N GLN A 394 -24.43 -7.57 16.85
CA GLN A 394 -25.47 -8.10 15.97
C GLN A 394 -26.84 -7.52 16.30
N GLY A 395 -27.75 -7.57 15.32
CA GLY A 395 -29.15 -7.22 15.51
C GLY A 395 -29.42 -5.72 15.70
N LYS A 396 -28.40 -4.88 15.80
CA LYS A 396 -28.52 -3.42 15.85
C LYS A 396 -28.44 -2.84 14.44
N TRP A 397 -29.23 -1.81 14.13
CA TRP A 397 -29.19 -1.17 12.80
C TRP A 397 -27.84 -0.49 12.48
N TYR A 398 -27.06 -0.14 13.52
CA TYR A 398 -25.69 0.37 13.42
C TYR A 398 -24.61 -0.72 13.55
N SER A 399 -24.95 -2.02 13.56
CA SER A 399 -23.96 -3.12 13.59
C SER A 399 -23.04 -3.04 12.36
N LEU A 400 -21.74 -3.37 12.49
CA LEU A 400 -20.82 -3.35 11.34
C LEU A 400 -21.25 -4.32 10.23
N LEU A 401 -21.68 -5.52 10.59
CA LEU A 401 -21.92 -6.62 9.65
C LEU A 401 -23.42 -6.90 9.48
N ARG A 402 -23.85 -7.03 8.23
CA ARG A 402 -25.16 -7.60 7.87
C ARG A 402 -24.95 -9.03 7.35
N PRO A 403 -25.41 -10.07 8.06
CA PRO A 403 -25.13 -11.47 7.70
C PRO A 403 -25.47 -11.82 6.25
N GLU A 404 -26.56 -11.28 5.72
CA GLU A 404 -27.04 -11.46 4.35
C GLU A 404 -26.11 -10.87 3.28
N TRP A 405 -25.17 -9.98 3.64
CA TRP A 405 -24.19 -9.40 2.72
C TRP A 405 -22.86 -10.15 2.70
N ILE A 406 -22.64 -11.08 3.64
CA ILE A 406 -21.36 -11.79 3.77
C ILE A 406 -21.17 -12.85 2.67
N ASN A 407 -22.24 -13.49 2.21
CA ASN A 407 -22.17 -14.56 1.21
C ASN A 407 -23.25 -14.43 0.12
N PRO A 408 -23.24 -13.34 -0.66
CA PRO A 408 -24.23 -13.14 -1.72
C PRO A 408 -24.14 -14.19 -2.83
N GLY A 409 -23.00 -14.88 -2.97
CA GLY A 409 -22.82 -15.99 -3.90
C GLY A 409 -23.40 -17.32 -3.44
N GLY A 410 -23.83 -17.44 -2.19
CA GLY A 410 -24.39 -18.68 -1.63
C GLY A 410 -23.41 -19.86 -1.70
N LEU A 411 -22.10 -19.59 -1.66
CA LEU A 411 -21.06 -20.61 -1.80
C LEU A 411 -20.94 -21.45 -0.53
N ASP A 412 -20.50 -22.69 -0.67
CA ASP A 412 -20.11 -23.52 0.47
C ASP A 412 -18.89 -22.90 1.20
N PRO A 413 -18.81 -22.95 2.54
CA PRO A 413 -17.67 -22.40 3.28
C PRO A 413 -16.30 -22.94 2.86
N ARG A 414 -16.22 -24.20 2.41
CA ARG A 414 -15.00 -24.84 1.89
C ARG A 414 -14.60 -24.30 0.52
N GLU A 415 -15.57 -23.77 -0.23
CA GLU A 415 -15.40 -23.15 -1.53
C GLU A 415 -15.43 -21.62 -1.42
N GLY A 416 -14.92 -21.04 -0.34
CA GLY A 416 -14.82 -19.58 -0.17
C GLY A 416 -16.09 -18.88 0.33
N GLY A 417 -17.19 -19.61 0.58
CA GLY A 417 -18.42 -19.07 1.15
C GLY A 417 -18.25 -18.43 2.52
N GLY A 418 -18.61 -17.16 2.64
CA GLY A 418 -18.57 -16.44 3.91
C GLY A 418 -19.59 -16.97 4.91
N THR A 419 -19.21 -17.00 6.19
CA THR A 419 -20.15 -17.18 7.30
C THR A 419 -19.86 -16.14 8.36
N LEU A 420 -20.88 -15.76 9.13
CA LEU A 420 -20.70 -14.83 10.24
C LEU A 420 -19.66 -15.37 11.24
N LYS A 421 -19.67 -16.68 11.51
CA LYS A 421 -18.66 -17.33 12.36
C LYS A 421 -17.25 -17.15 11.81
N ARG A 422 -17.03 -17.41 10.50
CA ARG A 422 -15.71 -17.23 9.89
C ARG A 422 -15.24 -15.79 9.95
N THR A 423 -16.13 -14.82 9.67
CA THR A 423 -15.81 -13.39 9.79
C THR A 423 -15.44 -13.03 11.23
N PHE A 424 -16.13 -13.59 12.23
CA PHE A 424 -15.80 -13.39 13.64
C PHE A 424 -14.44 -14.01 14.02
N ASP A 425 -14.15 -15.21 13.52
CA ASP A 425 -12.83 -15.84 13.71
C ASP A 425 -11.73 -14.97 13.06
N TYR A 426 -11.99 -14.37 11.89
CA TYR A 426 -11.07 -13.42 11.25
C TYR A 426 -10.89 -12.13 12.05
N LEU A 427 -11.94 -11.60 12.67
CA LEU A 427 -11.85 -10.45 13.57
C LEU A 427 -10.98 -10.77 14.80
N ASP A 428 -11.06 -11.99 15.37
CA ASP A 428 -10.17 -12.41 16.46
C ASP A 428 -8.71 -12.52 16.01
N LEU A 429 -8.49 -13.05 14.81
CA LEU A 429 -7.15 -13.13 14.23
C LEU A 429 -6.59 -11.72 13.93
N ALA A 430 -7.42 -10.79 13.46
CA ALA A 430 -7.04 -9.39 13.26
C ALA A 430 -6.70 -8.72 14.59
N ARG A 431 -7.46 -8.96 15.66
CA ARG A 431 -7.12 -8.54 17.04
C ARG A 431 -5.76 -9.07 17.47
N GLY A 432 -5.52 -10.37 17.27
CA GLY A 432 -4.24 -11.00 17.56
C GLY A 432 -3.09 -10.38 16.78
N PHE A 433 -3.29 -10.07 15.50
CA PHE A 433 -2.30 -9.39 14.67
C PHE A 433 -2.00 -7.97 15.17
N HIS A 434 -3.03 -7.13 15.37
CA HIS A 434 -2.88 -5.76 15.88
C HIS A 434 -2.10 -5.72 17.20
N ARG A 435 -2.41 -6.63 18.14
CA ARG A 435 -1.67 -6.75 19.40
C ARG A 435 -0.21 -7.12 19.19
N LYS A 436 0.09 -8.11 18.33
CA LYS A 436 1.45 -8.56 18.04
C LYS A 436 2.34 -7.44 17.49
N ILE A 437 1.81 -6.63 16.57
CA ILE A 437 2.62 -5.56 15.94
C ILE A 437 2.54 -4.22 16.67
N SER A 438 1.71 -4.08 17.71
CA SER A 438 1.41 -2.82 18.40
C SER A 438 2.65 -1.95 18.69
N SER A 439 3.71 -2.52 19.26
CA SER A 439 4.98 -1.86 19.59
C SER A 439 6.10 -2.10 18.57
N THR A 440 5.80 -2.82 17.49
CA THR A 440 6.80 -3.20 16.49
C THR A 440 6.95 -2.10 15.46
N PHE A 441 8.12 -1.47 15.49
CA PHE A 441 8.65 -0.56 14.49
C PHE A 441 10.17 -0.79 14.43
N HIS A 442 10.77 -0.51 13.28
CA HIS A 442 12.21 -0.55 13.11
C HIS A 442 12.87 0.60 13.87
N ALA A 443 14.08 0.43 14.41
CA ALA A 443 14.77 1.45 15.21
C ALA A 443 15.20 2.69 14.40
N THR A 444 15.32 2.52 13.08
CA THR A 444 15.55 3.59 12.10
C THR A 444 14.33 3.66 11.18
N SER A 445 13.25 4.25 11.70
CA SER A 445 12.01 4.46 10.95
C SER A 445 11.79 5.95 10.68
N TYR A 446 11.26 6.25 9.50
CA TYR A 446 10.77 7.56 9.11
C TYR A 446 9.33 7.45 8.63
N ALA A 447 8.54 8.52 8.71
CA ALA A 447 7.20 8.52 8.16
C ALA A 447 6.75 9.87 7.60
N HIS A 448 5.82 9.83 6.65
CA HIS A 448 5.08 10.99 6.18
C HIS A 448 3.60 10.62 5.97
N TYR A 449 2.68 11.54 6.26
CA TYR A 449 1.24 11.33 6.07
C TYR A 449 0.49 12.64 5.92
N GLY A 450 -0.74 12.55 5.39
CA GLY A 450 -1.65 13.68 5.29
C GLY A 450 -2.27 14.02 6.65
N ALA A 451 -2.15 15.28 7.03
CA ALA A 451 -2.79 15.87 8.20
C ALA A 451 -3.51 17.16 7.76
N ASP A 452 -4.42 17.03 6.80
CA ASP A 452 -5.02 18.14 6.06
C ASP A 452 -6.50 18.32 6.44
N ALA A 453 -6.86 19.49 6.96
CA ALA A 453 -8.25 19.83 7.25
C ALA A 453 -9.08 20.05 5.97
N GLY A 454 -8.43 20.33 4.82
CA GLY A 454 -9.09 20.39 3.51
C GLY A 454 -9.28 19.03 2.84
N ARG A 455 -8.75 17.95 3.43
CA ARG A 455 -8.91 16.56 2.95
C ARG A 455 -9.29 15.65 4.11
N GLN A 456 -10.48 15.89 4.63
CA GLN A 456 -10.99 15.25 5.82
C GLN A 456 -11.09 13.73 5.67
N SER A 457 -10.87 13.02 6.78
CA SER A 457 -11.02 11.58 6.92
C SER A 457 -11.91 11.27 8.11
N PHE A 458 -12.48 10.06 8.15
CA PHE A 458 -13.27 9.62 9.29
C PHE A 458 -12.35 9.40 10.51
N GLY A 459 -12.23 10.42 11.37
CA GLY A 459 -11.68 10.29 12.72
C GLY A 459 -12.68 9.66 13.69
N GLU A 460 -13.95 9.94 13.45
CA GLU A 460 -15.11 9.29 14.05
C GLU A 460 -16.08 8.88 12.93
N VAL A 461 -17.00 7.97 13.24
CA VAL A 461 -18.15 7.63 12.41
C VAL A 461 -19.39 7.97 13.21
N VAL A 462 -20.20 8.88 12.70
CA VAL A 462 -21.38 9.37 13.39
C VAL A 462 -22.63 9.04 12.59
N TRP A 463 -23.58 8.35 13.23
CA TRP A 463 -24.94 8.21 12.73
C TRP A 463 -25.84 9.30 13.36
N GLU A 464 -26.45 10.13 12.53
CA GLU A 464 -27.46 11.12 12.92
C GLU A 464 -28.86 10.53 12.76
N ILE A 465 -29.62 10.45 13.85
CA ILE A 465 -31.06 10.19 13.81
C ILE A 465 -31.76 11.50 13.49
N SER A 466 -32.54 11.50 12.41
CA SER A 466 -33.26 12.65 11.87
C SER A 466 -34.00 13.46 12.94
N GLU A 467 -33.92 14.78 12.82
CA GLU A 467 -34.63 15.76 13.66
C GLU A 467 -36.16 15.53 13.72
N TYR A 468 -36.75 14.87 12.72
CA TYR A 468 -38.18 14.53 12.70
C TYR A 468 -38.55 13.39 13.67
N CYS A 469 -37.56 12.79 14.35
CA CYS A 469 -37.78 11.80 15.39
C CYS A 469 -38.15 12.49 16.71
N ALA A 470 -39.45 12.51 17.04
CA ALA A 470 -39.94 13.14 18.27
C ALA A 470 -39.53 12.42 19.58
N ASP A 471 -39.17 11.14 19.53
CA ASP A 471 -38.76 10.36 20.71
C ASP A 471 -37.75 9.27 20.33
N THR A 472 -36.54 9.35 20.90
CA THR A 472 -35.44 8.42 20.69
C THR A 472 -35.49 7.20 21.63
N THR A 473 -36.52 7.06 22.44
CA THR A 473 -36.67 5.90 23.34
C THR A 473 -36.62 4.59 22.56
N GLY A 474 -35.74 3.68 23.00
CA GLY A 474 -35.54 2.37 22.37
C GLY A 474 -34.79 2.41 21.03
N TRP A 475 -34.17 3.54 20.66
CA TRP A 475 -33.49 3.72 19.35
C TRP A 475 -32.52 2.60 18.98
N ARG A 476 -31.90 1.94 19.97
CA ARG A 476 -30.92 0.87 19.74
C ARG A 476 -31.54 -0.35 19.05
N ASP A 477 -32.81 -0.62 19.28
CA ASP A 477 -33.51 -1.85 18.88
C ASP A 477 -34.51 -1.65 17.74
N TRP A 478 -34.47 -0.49 17.09
CA TRP A 478 -35.34 -0.19 15.96
C TRP A 478 -35.00 -1.06 14.73
N PRO A 479 -35.97 -1.77 14.14
CA PRO A 479 -35.73 -2.53 12.92
C PRO A 479 -35.46 -1.61 11.72
N ILE A 480 -34.60 -2.08 10.82
CA ILE A 480 -34.39 -1.48 9.50
C ILE A 480 -35.60 -1.78 8.63
N VAL A 481 -36.25 -0.73 8.12
CA VAL A 481 -37.32 -0.82 7.10
C VAL A 481 -36.70 -0.81 5.72
N HIS A 482 -35.75 0.09 5.48
CA HIS A 482 -35.05 0.23 4.21
C HIS A 482 -33.60 0.65 4.44
N ASP A 483 -32.69 0.16 3.60
CA ASP A 483 -31.25 0.48 3.65
C ASP A 483 -30.81 0.85 2.24
N THR A 484 -30.35 2.08 2.04
CA THR A 484 -29.81 2.53 0.74
C THR A 484 -28.48 1.88 0.41
N LYS A 485 -27.83 1.24 1.39
CA LYS A 485 -26.48 0.69 1.33
C LYS A 485 -25.42 1.77 1.09
N GLN A 486 -25.79 3.03 1.24
CA GLN A 486 -24.94 4.22 1.05
C GLN A 486 -25.04 5.18 2.25
N GLY A 487 -25.24 4.61 3.45
CA GLY A 487 -25.20 5.38 4.69
C GLY A 487 -26.49 6.11 5.04
N LYS A 488 -27.63 5.76 4.42
CA LYS A 488 -28.96 6.23 4.84
C LYS A 488 -29.88 5.04 5.09
N LEU A 489 -30.46 4.98 6.28
CA LEU A 489 -31.35 3.93 6.74
C LEU A 489 -32.71 4.53 7.07
N GLU A 490 -33.79 3.88 6.63
CA GLU A 490 -35.11 4.06 7.23
C GLU A 490 -35.27 3.02 8.34
N VAL A 491 -35.60 3.49 9.54
CA VAL A 491 -35.83 2.67 10.73
C VAL A 491 -37.24 2.92 11.26
N ALA A 492 -37.84 1.89 11.86
CA ALA A 492 -39.15 2.00 12.49
C ALA A 492 -39.02 1.93 14.01
N ARG A 493 -39.81 2.74 14.72
CA ARG A 493 -39.86 2.71 16.18
C ARG A 493 -40.37 1.36 16.67
N TRP A 494 -39.67 0.76 17.63
CA TRP A 494 -40.07 -0.48 18.29
C TRP A 494 -41.18 -0.21 19.32
N GLU A 495 -42.30 -0.94 19.24
CA GLU A 495 -43.38 -0.95 20.24
C GLU A 495 -43.45 -2.35 20.89
N LYS A 496 -43.14 -2.42 22.20
CA LYS A 496 -43.00 -3.67 22.97
C LYS A 496 -44.19 -4.64 22.86
N ASP A 497 -45.40 -4.11 22.67
CA ASP A 497 -46.65 -4.86 22.74
C ASP A 497 -47.28 -5.15 21.36
N LYS A 498 -46.58 -4.88 20.25
CA LYS A 498 -47.09 -5.13 18.90
C LYS A 498 -46.12 -5.96 18.05
N PRO A 499 -46.62 -6.88 17.20
CA PRO A 499 -45.77 -7.74 16.39
C PRO A 499 -44.90 -6.90 15.45
N ASN A 500 -43.59 -7.18 15.48
CA ASN A 500 -42.54 -6.60 14.66
C ASN A 500 -42.81 -6.94 13.17
N THR A 501 -43.66 -6.15 12.52
CA THR A 501 -43.90 -6.23 11.08
C THR A 501 -43.60 -4.86 10.46
N PRO A 502 -42.88 -4.80 9.32
CA PRO A 502 -42.58 -3.54 8.64
C PRO A 502 -43.82 -2.71 8.27
N PHE A 503 -45.02 -3.30 8.35
CA PHE A 503 -46.29 -2.68 7.98
C PHE A 503 -47.48 -3.23 8.78
N SER A 504 -47.48 -3.15 10.11
CA SER A 504 -48.77 -3.31 10.81
C SER A 504 -49.67 -2.15 10.40
N LYS A 505 -50.64 -2.38 9.50
CA LYS A 505 -51.69 -1.40 9.18
C LYS A 505 -52.41 -1.06 10.49
N ARG A 506 -52.12 0.13 11.04
CA ARG A 506 -52.91 0.65 12.16
C ARG A 506 -54.29 0.98 11.60
N PHE A 507 -55.32 0.31 12.10
CA PHE A 507 -56.70 0.76 11.89
C PHE A 507 -56.78 2.24 12.30
N ASN A 508 -57.17 3.11 11.36
CA ASN A 508 -57.44 4.54 11.52
C ASN A 508 -56.29 5.54 11.78
N PHE A 509 -55.01 5.17 11.66
CA PHE A 509 -53.92 6.16 11.66
C PHE A 509 -53.00 5.94 10.46
N GLY A 510 -52.62 7.04 9.78
CA GLY A 510 -51.71 7.01 8.62
C GLY A 510 -50.37 6.33 8.92
N ARG A 511 -49.53 6.14 7.88
CA ARG A 511 -48.18 5.57 8.05
C ARG A 511 -47.47 6.29 9.21
N PRO A 512 -46.91 5.57 10.21
CA PRO A 512 -46.02 6.22 11.17
C PRO A 512 -44.92 6.94 10.40
N ALA A 513 -44.54 8.14 10.87
CA ALA A 513 -43.52 8.93 10.19
C ALA A 513 -42.21 8.12 10.06
N SER A 514 -41.64 8.11 8.86
CA SER A 514 -40.36 7.45 8.60
C SER A 514 -39.27 8.13 9.44
N ILE A 515 -38.55 7.36 10.24
CA ILE A 515 -37.36 7.84 10.96
C ILE A 515 -36.15 7.46 10.13
N TYR A 516 -35.27 8.42 9.87
CA TYR A 516 -34.03 8.16 9.13
C TYR A 516 -32.81 8.24 10.03
N ALA A 517 -31.89 7.30 9.87
CA ALA A 517 -30.54 7.39 10.41
C ALA A 517 -29.54 7.57 9.25
N THR A 518 -28.68 8.58 9.33
CA THR A 518 -27.75 8.93 8.25
C THR A 518 -26.31 9.00 8.76
N LEU A 519 -25.37 8.41 8.04
CA LEU A 519 -23.94 8.59 8.29
C LEU A 519 -23.53 10.01 7.91
N LEU A 520 -22.92 10.73 8.85
CA LEU A 520 -22.36 12.05 8.61
C LEU A 520 -21.05 11.96 7.81
N PRO A 521 -20.69 13.02 7.06
CA PRO A 521 -19.41 13.11 6.35
C PRO A 521 -18.21 13.13 7.31
N PRO A 522 -16.99 12.84 6.83
CA PRO A 522 -15.78 12.92 7.64
C PRO A 522 -15.49 14.37 8.07
N ASP A 523 -14.94 14.55 9.26
CA ASP A 523 -14.66 15.87 9.85
C ASP A 523 -13.19 16.06 10.30
N ALA A 524 -12.44 14.98 10.51
CA ALA A 524 -11.09 15.04 11.05
C ALA A 524 -10.02 15.29 9.96
N PRO A 525 -8.91 15.99 10.26
CA PRO A 525 -7.79 16.13 9.33
C PRO A 525 -7.22 14.77 8.92
N GLY A 526 -6.83 14.62 7.66
CA GLY A 526 -6.26 13.37 7.16
C GLY A 526 -5.91 13.42 5.69
N ASP A 527 -6.09 12.30 5.00
CA ASP A 527 -5.80 12.12 3.56
C ASP A 527 -6.98 11.51 2.76
N GLN A 528 -8.20 11.66 3.27
CA GLN A 528 -9.46 11.02 2.85
C GLN A 528 -9.66 9.55 3.26
N THR A 529 -8.61 8.84 3.66
CA THR A 529 -8.72 7.45 4.14
C THR A 529 -8.29 7.33 5.59
N VAL A 530 -7.13 7.88 5.93
CA VAL A 530 -6.49 7.74 7.22
C VAL A 530 -6.56 9.09 7.95
N PRO A 531 -7.25 9.15 9.11
CA PRO A 531 -7.22 10.34 9.93
C PRO A 531 -5.84 10.52 10.56
N ALA A 532 -5.40 11.78 10.72
CA ALA A 532 -4.09 12.13 11.28
C ALA A 532 -3.84 11.44 12.64
N LYS A 533 -4.89 11.30 13.48
CA LYS A 533 -4.85 10.56 14.75
C LYS A 533 -4.28 9.14 14.60
N SER A 534 -4.65 8.42 13.54
CA SER A 534 -4.18 7.05 13.32
C SER A 534 -2.69 7.04 12.99
N ALA A 535 -2.26 7.94 12.11
CA ALA A 535 -0.87 8.03 11.69
C ALA A 535 0.04 8.57 12.82
N ASP A 536 -0.43 9.55 13.60
CA ASP A 536 0.27 10.13 14.75
C ASP A 536 0.67 9.09 15.80
N TYR A 537 -0.12 8.01 15.96
CA TYR A 537 0.17 6.96 16.94
C TYR A 537 1.58 6.38 16.81
N GLN A 538 2.14 6.36 15.60
CA GLN A 538 3.50 5.85 15.37
C GLN A 538 4.59 6.64 16.14
N LEU A 539 4.34 7.90 16.48
CA LEU A 539 5.23 8.75 17.28
C LEU A 539 5.41 8.21 18.70
N LEU A 540 4.37 7.58 19.26
CA LEU A 540 4.39 7.01 20.62
C LEU A 540 5.41 5.87 20.76
N SER A 541 5.90 5.32 19.66
CA SER A 541 6.91 4.26 19.69
C SER A 541 8.29 4.73 20.14
N GLY A 542 8.61 6.03 20.02
CA GLY A 542 9.94 6.59 20.27
C GLY A 542 11.03 6.11 19.31
N LYS A 543 10.68 5.35 18.26
CA LYS A 543 11.64 4.75 17.31
C LYS A 543 11.84 5.56 16.03
N PHE A 544 10.98 6.54 15.78
CA PHE A 544 11.04 7.34 14.57
C PHE A 544 12.17 8.37 14.65
N LYS A 545 12.94 8.48 13.58
CA LYS A 545 14.02 9.47 13.40
C LYS A 545 13.54 10.74 12.72
N GLY A 546 12.40 10.69 12.04
CA GLY A 546 11.72 11.84 11.46
C GLY A 546 10.29 11.50 11.06
N VAL A 547 9.37 12.44 11.27
CA VAL A 547 7.96 12.30 10.93
C VAL A 547 7.45 13.60 10.32
N PHE A 548 6.71 13.50 9.21
CA PHE A 548 6.27 14.65 8.41
C PHE A 548 4.72 14.70 8.31
N ARG A 549 4.10 15.73 8.89
CA ARG A 549 2.65 16.00 8.85
C ARG A 549 2.32 16.90 7.66
N GLN A 550 2.20 16.30 6.49
CA GLN A 550 2.06 17.02 5.22
C GLN A 550 0.58 17.28 4.87
N THR A 551 0.35 18.07 3.82
CA THR A 551 -0.99 18.43 3.32
C THR A 551 -0.99 18.48 1.80
N GLY A 552 -2.18 18.53 1.18
CA GLY A 552 -2.33 18.80 -0.26
C GLY A 552 -2.59 17.57 -1.14
N TYR A 553 -2.46 16.36 -0.62
CA TYR A 553 -2.64 15.12 -1.38
C TYR A 553 -3.70 14.18 -0.80
N GLU A 554 -4.33 13.42 -1.69
CA GLU A 554 -5.20 12.29 -1.34
C GLU A 554 -4.35 11.01 -1.12
N HIS A 555 -4.84 10.10 -0.27
CA HIS A 555 -4.17 8.88 0.17
C HIS A 555 -3.52 8.04 -0.95
N GLN A 556 -4.28 7.67 -1.99
CA GLN A 556 -3.81 6.87 -3.11
C GLN A 556 -2.83 7.64 -4.00
N SER A 557 -2.99 8.96 -4.08
CA SER A 557 -2.17 9.84 -4.93
C SER A 557 -0.92 10.38 -4.22
N SER A 558 -0.72 10.05 -2.93
CA SER A 558 0.38 10.60 -2.12
C SER A 558 1.77 10.35 -2.73
N CYS A 559 1.99 9.21 -3.38
CA CYS A 559 3.27 8.87 -4.03
C CYS A 559 3.64 9.75 -5.24
N LYS A 560 2.75 10.66 -5.66
CA LYS A 560 3.00 11.66 -6.72
C LYS A 560 3.27 13.06 -6.16
N ASP A 561 3.04 13.27 -4.86
CA ASP A 561 3.27 14.57 -4.26
C ASP A 561 4.77 14.86 -4.15
N ARG A 562 5.16 16.08 -4.52
CA ARG A 562 6.58 16.49 -4.56
C ARG A 562 7.23 16.43 -3.18
N HIS A 563 6.51 16.79 -2.10
CA HIS A 563 7.06 16.76 -0.74
C HIS A 563 7.15 15.33 -0.23
N VAL A 564 6.21 14.45 -0.59
CA VAL A 564 6.31 13.01 -0.32
C VAL A 564 7.54 12.41 -0.98
N ILE A 565 7.75 12.67 -2.28
CA ILE A 565 8.91 12.16 -3.01
C ILE A 565 10.22 12.69 -2.41
N ALA A 566 10.31 14.01 -2.16
CA ALA A 566 11.51 14.63 -1.61
C ALA A 566 11.84 14.11 -0.20
N SER A 567 10.86 14.09 0.71
CA SER A 567 11.05 13.57 2.06
C SER A 567 11.36 12.07 2.07
N THR A 568 10.81 11.28 1.15
CA THR A 568 11.14 9.84 1.01
C THR A 568 12.61 9.66 0.63
N LEU A 569 13.09 10.40 -0.38
CA LEU A 569 14.50 10.36 -0.81
C LEU A 569 15.44 10.81 0.30
N TYR A 570 15.10 11.90 1.00
CA TYR A 570 15.82 12.35 2.19
C TYR A 570 15.96 11.22 3.22
N CYS A 571 14.86 10.55 3.55
CA CYS A 571 14.86 9.46 4.52
C CYS A 571 15.69 8.27 4.06
N ILE A 572 15.61 7.90 2.77
CA ILE A 572 16.44 6.82 2.20
C ILE A 572 17.92 7.13 2.38
N VAL A 573 18.35 8.36 2.08
CA VAL A 573 19.75 8.76 2.26
C VAL A 573 20.15 8.71 3.73
N ARG A 574 19.33 9.24 4.64
CA ARG A 574 19.58 9.18 6.10
C ARG A 574 19.68 7.74 6.62
N ILE A 575 18.87 6.83 6.10
CA ILE A 575 18.94 5.40 6.44
C ILE A 575 20.23 4.79 5.87
N ALA A 576 20.57 5.08 4.62
CA ALA A 576 21.74 4.53 3.96
C ALA A 576 23.05 4.93 4.65
N GLN A 577 23.12 6.13 5.27
CA GLN A 577 24.25 6.54 6.12
C GLN A 577 24.50 5.60 7.30
N GLN A 578 23.48 4.85 7.74
CA GLN A 578 23.55 3.94 8.89
C GLN A 578 23.62 2.46 8.46
N ALA A 579 23.66 2.18 7.15
CA ALA A 579 23.71 0.82 6.62
C ALA A 579 25.02 0.13 7.03
N LYS A 580 24.91 -1.15 7.37
CA LYS A 580 26.03 -1.98 7.82
C LYS A 580 26.63 -2.73 6.62
N TRP A 581 27.94 -2.62 6.51
CA TRP A 581 28.75 -3.25 5.47
C TRP A 581 29.71 -4.24 6.13
N VAL A 582 29.91 -5.40 5.50
CA VAL A 582 30.88 -6.41 5.94
C VAL A 582 32.21 -5.99 5.31
N CYS A 583 33.17 -5.56 6.14
CA CYS A 583 34.54 -5.35 5.69
C CYS A 583 35.11 -6.66 5.15
N VAL A 584 35.06 -6.86 3.83
CA VAL A 584 35.91 -7.83 3.17
C VAL A 584 37.31 -7.24 3.25
N LYS A 585 38.21 -7.86 4.05
CA LYS A 585 39.63 -7.55 3.97
C LYS A 585 40.02 -7.68 2.51
N GLU A 586 40.49 -6.60 1.90
CA GLU A 586 41.10 -6.67 0.58
C GLU A 586 42.30 -7.61 0.69
N ASP A 587 42.17 -8.81 0.16
CA ASP A 587 43.33 -9.61 -0.18
C ASP A 587 44.07 -8.81 -1.25
N LYS A 588 45.16 -8.16 -0.83
CA LYS A 588 46.12 -7.55 -1.74
C LYS A 588 46.65 -8.66 -2.64
N HIS A 589 46.07 -8.81 -3.82
CA HIS A 589 46.78 -9.47 -4.91
C HIS A 589 47.87 -8.50 -5.36
N GLU A 590 49.08 -8.73 -4.85
CA GLU A 590 50.32 -8.26 -5.46
C GLU A 590 50.31 -8.67 -6.93
N PHE A 591 50.31 -7.68 -7.81
CA PHE A 591 50.69 -7.88 -9.19
C PHE A 591 52.20 -8.13 -9.18
N ASP A 592 52.60 -9.40 -9.19
CA ASP A 592 53.95 -9.78 -9.57
C ASP A 592 54.15 -9.42 -11.05
N SER A 593 54.85 -8.31 -11.27
CA SER A 593 55.41 -7.97 -12.57
C SER A 593 56.47 -9.01 -12.92
N ILE A 594 56.14 -9.89 -13.87
CA ILE A 594 57.14 -10.73 -14.53
C ILE A 594 57.98 -9.80 -15.42
N SER A 595 59.23 -9.62 -15.02
CA SER A 595 60.31 -8.99 -15.80
C SER A 595 60.73 -9.83 -16.98
#